data_AF-A0A8T4Z519-F1
#
_entry.id   AF-A0A8T4Z519-F1
#
_cell.length_a   1.000
_cell.length_b   1.000
_cell.length_c   1.000
_cell.angle_alpha   90.00
_cell.angle_beta   90.00
_cell.angle_gamma   90.00
#
_symmetry.space_group_name_H-M   'P 1'
#
loop_
_entity.id
_entity.type
_entity.pdbx_description
1 polymer ?
#
loop_
_entity_poly.entity_id
_entity_poly.type
_entity_poly.pdbx_seq_one_letter_code
_entity_poly.pdbx_strand_id
1 'polypeptide(L)' 'SMMEKANGEKMVVAVVEPKDKGIAIGKNGRNIEKTRQLAKRYFGIEHVIIA' A
#
# COMPACT_ATOMS: atom_id res chain seq x y z
N SER A 1 8.04 2.57 4.53
CA SER A 1 8.21 2.14 5.93
C SER A 1 7.11 1.18 6.34
N MET A 2 7.44 0.14 7.10
CA MET A 2 6.48 -0.81 7.66
C MET A 2 6.24 -0.49 9.14
N MET A 3 5.00 -0.62 9.59
CA MET A 3 4.55 -0.35 10.95
C MET A 3 3.62 -1.48 11.41
N GLU A 4 3.64 -1.79 12.69
CA GLU A 4 2.69 -2.71 13.32
C GLU A 4 1.90 -1.94 14.38
N LYS A 5 0.57 -2.05 14.35
CA LYS A 5 -0.31 -1.44 15.35
C LYS A 5 -0.33 -2.28 16.62
N ALA A 6 -0.80 -1.70 17.72
CA ALA A 6 -0.95 -2.39 19.00
C ALA A 6 -1.84 -3.65 18.95
N ASN A 7 -2.74 -3.75 17.97
CA ASN A 7 -3.59 -4.92 17.74
C ASN A 7 -2.96 -5.98 16.81
N GLY A 8 -1.69 -5.83 16.44
CA GLY A 8 -0.96 -6.76 15.56
C GLY A 8 -1.18 -6.52 14.06
N GLU A 9 -1.97 -5.51 13.65
CA GLU A 9 -2.16 -5.20 12.24
C GLU A 9 -0.91 -4.56 11.62
N LYS A 10 -0.49 -5.09 10.46
CA LYS A 10 0.65 -4.58 9.71
C LYS A 10 0.21 -3.54 8.68
N MET A 11 0.95 -2.44 8.62
CA MET A 11 0.77 -1.35 7.66
C MET A 11 2.07 -1.04 6.92
N VAL A 12 1.93 -0.61 5.66
CA VAL A 12 3.03 -0.08 4.87
C VAL A 12 2.69 1.30 4.32
N VAL A 13 3.64 2.21 4.48
CA VAL A 13 3.66 3.52 3.81
C VAL A 13 4.73 3.48 2.71
N ALA A 14 4.29 3.54 1.47
CA ALA A 14 5.15 3.65 0.30
C ALA A 14 5.26 5.13 -0.07
N VAL A 15 6.46 5.71 0.11
CA VAL A 15 6.76 7.07 -0.32
C VAL A 15 7.15 7.03 -1.78
N VAL A 16 6.47 7.83 -2.60
CA VAL A 16 6.75 7.92 -4.04
C VAL A 16 7.04 9.37 -4.40
N GLU A 17 7.86 9.56 -5.43
CA GLU A 17 8.03 10.90 -5.97
C GLU A 17 6.68 11.43 -6.49
N PRO A 18 6.38 12.74 -6.32
CA PRO A 18 5.10 13.31 -6.73
C PRO A 18 4.75 13.05 -8.20
N LYS A 19 5.77 13.06 -9.09
CA LYS A 19 5.63 12.79 -10.52
C LYS A 19 5.17 11.36 -10.83
N ASP A 20 5.47 10.41 -9.94
CA ASP A 20 5.19 8.98 -10.11
C ASP A 20 3.94 8.53 -9.36
N LYS A 21 3.37 9.38 -8.50
CA LYS A 21 2.19 9.07 -7.67
C LYS A 21 1.00 8.59 -8.51
N GLY A 22 0.78 9.21 -9.68
CA GLY A 22 -0.27 8.79 -10.61
C GLY A 22 -0.08 7.38 -11.16
N ILE A 23 1.17 6.99 -11.47
CA ILE A 23 1.52 5.66 -11.96
C ILE A 23 1.34 4.62 -10.85
N ALA A 24 1.76 4.96 -9.63
CA ALA A 24 1.66 4.08 -8.46
C ALA A 24 0.18 3.80 -8.08
N ILE A 25 -0.69 4.80 -8.16
CA ILE A 25 -2.14 4.64 -7.95
C ILE A 25 -2.78 3.89 -9.14
N GLY A 26 -2.38 4.23 -10.36
CA GLY A 26 -2.95 3.72 -11.60
C GLY A 26 -4.32 4.31 -11.93
N LYS A 27 -4.77 4.13 -13.18
CA LYS A 27 -6.09 4.61 -13.65
C LYS A 27 -7.20 4.05 -12.75
N ASN A 28 -8.05 4.93 -12.23
CA ASN A 28 -9.13 4.59 -11.29
C ASN A 28 -8.67 3.79 -10.05
N GLY A 29 -7.40 3.93 -9.63
CA GLY A 29 -6.86 3.21 -8.48
C GLY A 29 -6.55 1.73 -8.72
N ARG A 30 -6.54 1.27 -9.98
CA ARG A 30 -6.37 -0.16 -10.31
C ARG A 30 -5.07 -0.77 -9.77
N ASN A 31 -3.98 0.00 -9.72
CA ASN A 31 -2.70 -0.53 -9.26
C ASN A 31 -2.68 -0.65 -7.74
N ILE A 32 -3.04 0.41 -7.01
CA ILE A 32 -3.06 0.37 -5.54
C ILE A 32 -4.05 -0.68 -5.01
N GLU A 33 -5.18 -0.90 -5.68
CA GLU A 33 -6.14 -1.93 -5.28
C GLU A 33 -5.56 -3.34 -5.42
N LYS A 34 -4.93 -3.65 -6.56
CA LYS A 34 -4.21 -4.91 -6.75
C LYS A 34 -3.08 -5.09 -5.72
N THR A 35 -2.32 -4.03 -5.46
CA THR A 35 -1.24 -4.05 -4.46
C THR A 35 -1.79 -4.38 -3.08
N ARG A 36 -2.89 -3.78 -2.64
CA ARG A 36 -3.53 -4.09 -1.34
C ARG A 36 -3.95 -5.56 -1.25
N GLN A 37 -4.56 -6.09 -2.29
CA GLN A 37 -5.00 -7.49 -2.33
C GLN A 37 -3.82 -8.47 -2.23
N LEU A 38 -2.75 -8.21 -2.98
CA LEU A 38 -1.53 -9.02 -2.95
C LEU A 38 -0.79 -8.89 -1.60
N ALA A 39 -0.70 -7.67 -1.07
CA ALA A 39 -0.06 -7.39 0.21
C ALA A 39 -0.75 -8.12 1.36
N LYS A 40 -2.08 -8.13 1.37
CA LYS A 40 -2.88 -8.90 2.33
C LYS A 40 -2.68 -10.40 2.16
N ARG A 41 -2.80 -10.91 0.92
CA ARG A 41 -2.73 -12.35 0.63
C ARG A 41 -1.38 -12.98 0.98
N TYR A 42 -0.28 -12.32 0.65
CA TYR A 42 1.05 -12.93 0.76
C TYR A 42 1.84 -12.47 1.99
N PHE A 43 1.50 -11.32 2.57
CA PHE A 43 2.30 -10.72 3.65
C PHE A 43 1.48 -10.36 4.89
N GLY A 44 0.16 -10.55 4.87
CA GLY A 44 -0.71 -10.18 5.99
C GLY A 44 -0.70 -8.68 6.28
N ILE A 45 -0.47 -7.85 5.26
CA ILE A 45 -0.50 -6.39 5.38
C ILE A 45 -1.93 -5.92 5.18
N GLU A 46 -2.52 -5.36 6.22
CA GLU A 46 -3.91 -4.91 6.21
C GLU A 46 -4.09 -3.54 5.54
N HIS A 47 -3.05 -2.70 5.57
CA HIS A 47 -3.11 -1.37 4.96
C HIS A 47 -1.86 -1.01 4.16
N VAL A 48 -2.09 -0.47 2.96
CA VAL A 48 -1.05 0.13 2.11
C VAL A 48 -1.45 1.56 1.79
N ILE A 49 -0.56 2.50 2.14
CA ILE A 49 -0.70 3.94 1.91
C ILE A 49 0.37 4.38 0.92
N ILE A 50 -0.04 5.14 -0.10
CA ILE A 50 0.87 5.83 -1.02
C ILE A 50 1.00 7.27 -0.54
N ALA A 51 2.19 7.63 -0.05
CA ALA A 51 2.56 8.97 0.40
C ALA A 51 3.25 9.72 -0.75
#